data_AF-A0A3M2FZD4-F1
#
_entry.id   AF-A0A3M2FZD4-F1
#
_cell.length_a   1.000
_cell.length_b   1.000
_cell.length_c   1.000
_cell.angle_alpha   90.00
_cell.angle_beta   90.00
_cell.angle_gamma   90.00
#
_symmetry.space_group_name_H-M   'P 1'
#
loop_
_entity.id
_entity.type
_entity.pdbx_description
1 polymer ?
#
loop_
_entity_poly.entity_id
_entity_poly.type
_entity_poly.pdbx_seq_one_letter_code
_entity_poly.pdbx_strand_id
1 'polypeptide(L)'
;MPELKTYETPLTDAAIDELFEENKAQFSKMNTAAGNMVKSLLYELQRKGRNTYIQLYDAVEDGHVVHYRVVQGNAELIPKAARALRFKSWTADQLEVNS
;
A
#
# COMPACT_ATOMS: atom_id res chain seq x y z
N MET A 1 2.05 -18.81 -19.47
CA MET A 1 1.71 -17.50 -18.86
C MET A 1 1.31 -17.78 -17.43
N PRO A 2 1.92 -17.18 -16.40
CA PRO A 2 1.52 -17.46 -15.03
C PRO A 2 0.18 -16.78 -14.77
N GLU A 3 -0.78 -17.57 -14.28
CA GLU A 3 -2.12 -17.12 -13.91
C GLU A 3 -2.02 -16.06 -12.80
N LEU A 4 -2.57 -14.87 -13.07
CA LEU A 4 -2.78 -13.86 -12.05
C LEU A 4 -3.84 -14.41 -11.10
N LYS A 5 -3.42 -14.85 -9.90
CA LYS A 5 -4.34 -15.20 -8.82
C LYS A 5 -5.06 -13.92 -8.37
N THR A 6 -6.18 -13.62 -9.00
CA THR A 6 -7.21 -12.79 -8.38
C THR A 6 -7.75 -13.59 -7.21
N TYR A 7 -7.58 -13.09 -5.99
CA TYR A 7 -8.16 -13.72 -4.80
C TYR A 7 -9.69 -13.53 -4.86
N GLU A 8 -10.40 -14.47 -5.50
CA GLU A 8 -11.87 -14.53 -5.46
C GLU A 8 -12.38 -14.78 -4.04
N THR A 9 -11.53 -15.33 -3.17
CA THR A 9 -11.79 -15.53 -1.75
C THR A 9 -11.28 -14.33 -0.95
N PRO A 10 -12.09 -13.78 -0.02
CA PRO A 10 -11.60 -12.79 0.94
C PRO A 10 -10.35 -13.27 1.65
N LEU A 11 -9.33 -12.41 1.77
CA LEU A 11 -8.16 -12.64 2.60
C LEU A 11 -8.59 -13.04 4.03
N THR A 12 -7.94 -14.06 4.56
CA THR A 12 -8.10 -14.47 5.96
C THR A 12 -7.38 -13.48 6.88
N ASP A 13 -7.76 -13.43 8.16
CA ASP A 13 -7.09 -12.58 9.15
C ASP A 13 -5.58 -12.86 9.21
N ALA A 14 -5.18 -14.14 9.16
CA ALA A 14 -3.77 -14.52 9.12
C ALA A 14 -3.03 -13.97 7.89
N ALA A 15 -3.66 -13.98 6.71
CA ALA A 15 -3.06 -13.42 5.49
C ALA A 15 -3.01 -11.89 5.52
N ILE A 16 -3.96 -11.24 6.19
CA ILE A 16 -3.96 -9.78 6.41
C ILE A 16 -2.80 -9.38 7.34
N ASP A 17 -2.60 -10.14 8.41
CA ASP A 17 -1.50 -9.91 9.36
C ASP A 17 -0.13 -10.12 8.70
N GLU A 18 0.02 -11.19 7.91
CA GLU A 18 1.24 -11.45 7.13
C GLU A 18 1.52 -10.31 6.14
N LEU A 19 0.50 -9.90 5.37
CA LEU A 19 0.62 -8.77 4.43
C LEU A 19 0.98 -7.47 5.15
N PHE A 20 0.47 -7.24 6.37
CA PHE A 20 0.82 -6.07 7.14
C PHE A 20 2.30 -6.07 7.56
N GLU A 21 2.82 -7.22 8.02
CA GLU A 21 4.24 -7.33 8.39
C GLU A 21 5.17 -7.21 7.17
N GLU A 22 4.78 -7.75 6.01
CA GLU A 22 5.50 -7.52 4.74
C GLU A 22 5.53 -6.03 4.36
N ASN A 23 4.38 -5.36 4.41
CA ASN A 23 4.28 -3.94 4.11
C ASN A 23 5.11 -3.09 5.07
N LYS A 24 5.11 -3.45 6.35
CA LYS A 24 5.91 -2.82 7.40
C LYS A 24 7.40 -2.93 7.11
N ALA A 25 7.87 -4.10 6.66
CA ALA A 25 9.25 -4.25 6.25
C ALA A 25 9.65 -3.32 5.09
N GLN A 26 8.70 -2.89 4.25
CA GLN A 26 8.97 -1.92 3.18
C GLN A 26 8.90 -0.47 3.65
N PHE A 27 7.81 -0.05 4.29
CA PHE A 27 7.68 1.36 4.70
C PHE A 27 8.65 1.73 5.82
N SER A 28 9.20 0.76 6.56
CA SER A 28 10.27 1.00 7.55
C SER A 28 11.65 1.26 6.94
N LYS A 29 11.86 0.96 5.66
CA LYS A 29 13.11 1.33 4.92
C LYS A 29 13.11 2.78 4.49
N MET A 30 11.93 3.33 4.25
CA MET A 30 11.75 4.71 3.80
C MET A 30 12.15 5.69 4.90
N ASN A 31 12.36 6.95 4.54
CA ASN A 31 12.49 8.00 5.54
C ASN A 31 11.30 8.00 6.51
N THR A 32 11.53 8.26 7.80
CA THR A 32 10.51 8.17 8.87
C THR A 32 9.21 8.89 8.53
N ALA A 33 9.28 10.10 7.95
CA ALA A 33 8.08 10.85 7.57
C ALA A 33 7.33 10.16 6.41
N ALA A 34 8.06 9.70 5.40
CA ALA A 34 7.50 8.99 4.26
C ALA A 34 6.86 7.65 4.68
N GLY A 35 7.54 6.88 5.52
CA GLY A 35 7.01 5.62 6.06
C GLY A 35 5.71 5.82 6.86
N ASN A 36 5.63 6.88 7.68
CA ASN A 36 4.41 7.21 8.42
C ASN A 36 3.24 7.61 7.50
N MET A 37 3.51 8.30 6.40
CA MET A 37 2.50 8.64 5.40
C MET A 37 1.99 7.41 4.66
N VAL A 38 2.87 6.50 4.25
CA VAL A 38 2.49 5.23 3.62
C VAL A 38 1.69 4.37 4.60
N LYS A 39 2.09 4.29 5.87
CA LYS A 39 1.30 3.62 6.91
C LYS A 39 -0.11 4.21 7.06
N SER A 40 -0.23 5.53 7.01
CA SER A 40 -1.53 6.22 7.07
C SER A 40 -2.42 5.88 5.86
N LEU A 41 -1.81 5.75 4.68
CA LEU A 41 -2.50 5.30 3.47
C LEU A 41 -3.08 3.90 3.64
N LEU A 42 -2.28 2.95 4.15
CA LEU A 42 -2.72 1.57 4.38
C LEU A 42 -3.94 1.51 5.32
N TYR A 43 -3.92 2.27 6.42
CA TYR A 43 -5.08 2.35 7.31
C TYR A 43 -6.32 2.94 6.63
N GLU A 44 -6.17 3.98 5.81
CA GLU A 44 -7.30 4.58 5.10
C GLU A 44 -7.90 3.62 4.07
N LEU A 45 -7.10 2.76 3.42
CA LEU A 45 -7.60 1.74 2.48
C LEU A 45 -8.37 0.61 3.18
N GLN A 46 -8.06 0.35 4.45
CA GLN A 46 -8.71 -0.70 5.24
C GLN A 46 -9.89 -0.16 6.09
N ARG A 47 -10.00 1.15 6.24
CA ARG A 47 -10.99 1.80 7.10
C ARG A 47 -12.44 1.60 6.62
N LYS A 48 -13.37 1.41 7.57
CA LYS A 48 -14.84 1.48 7.37
C LYS A 48 -15.36 0.61 6.20
N GLY A 49 -14.92 -0.65 6.11
CA GLY A 49 -15.42 -1.62 5.13
C GLY A 49 -14.92 -1.41 3.70
N ARG A 50 -13.91 -0.55 3.49
CA ARG A 50 -13.24 -0.40 2.19
C ARG A 50 -12.46 -1.65 1.79
N ASN A 51 -11.97 -2.43 2.77
CA ASN A 51 -11.35 -3.75 2.62
C ASN A 51 -10.40 -3.83 1.41
N THR A 52 -9.61 -2.77 1.21
CA THR A 52 -8.65 -2.67 0.11
C THR A 52 -7.25 -2.92 0.65
N TYR A 53 -6.62 -3.95 0.11
CA TYR A 53 -5.34 -4.47 0.55
C TYR A 53 -4.36 -4.37 -0.60
N ILE A 54 -3.22 -3.71 -0.32
CA ILE A 54 -2.11 -3.58 -1.26
C ILE A 54 -0.88 -4.23 -0.64
N GLN A 55 -0.01 -4.75 -1.50
CA GLN A 55 1.32 -5.18 -1.13
C GLN A 55 2.33 -4.17 -1.62
N LEU A 56 3.18 -3.69 -0.72
CA LEU A 56 4.30 -2.81 -0.98
C LEU A 56 5.52 -3.64 -1.39
N TYR A 57 6.32 -3.10 -2.28
CA TYR A 57 7.61 -3.67 -2.69
C TYR A 57 8.55 -2.57 -3.17
N ASP A 58 9.83 -2.90 -3.32
CA ASP A 58 10.88 -2.01 -3.84
C ASP A 58 10.89 -0.61 -3.21
N ALA A 59 10.68 -0.54 -1.89
CA ALA A 59 10.88 0.71 -1.16
C ALA A 59 12.36 1.12 -1.20
N VAL A 60 12.61 2.39 -1.51
CA VAL A 60 13.97 2.95 -1.52
C VAL A 60 14.40 3.27 -0.09
N GLU A 61 15.59 2.81 0.29
CA GLU A 61 16.22 3.09 1.60
C GLU A 61 16.38 4.59 1.83
N ASP A 62 15.92 5.10 2.98
CA ASP A 62 15.79 6.53 3.33
C ASP A 62 15.09 7.38 2.24
N GLY A 63 14.32 6.71 1.37
CA GLY A 63 13.67 7.33 0.23
C GLY A 63 12.23 7.74 0.51
N HIS A 64 11.60 8.30 -0.53
CA HIS A 64 10.21 8.78 -0.51
C HIS A 64 9.30 8.02 -1.48
N VAL A 65 9.82 6.99 -2.14
CA VAL A 65 9.13 6.21 -3.17
C VAL A 65 8.98 4.76 -2.74
N VAL A 66 7.80 4.20 -3.00
CA VAL A 66 7.51 2.77 -2.83
C VAL A 66 6.58 2.27 -3.94
N HIS A 67 6.82 1.05 -4.41
CA HIS A 67 5.92 0.41 -5.37
C HIS A 67 4.84 -0.38 -4.65
N TYR A 68 3.72 -0.59 -5.33
CA TYR A 68 2.62 -1.37 -4.80
C TYR A 68 1.89 -2.19 -5.87
N ARG A 69 1.19 -3.22 -5.43
CA ARG A 69 0.19 -3.95 -6.22
C ARG A 69 -1.05 -4.19 -5.39
N VAL A 70 -2.21 -4.19 -6.06
CA VAL A 70 -3.48 -4.48 -5.39
C VAL A 70 -3.62 -5.98 -5.21
N VAL A 71 -3.81 -6.41 -3.97
CA VAL A 71 -4.03 -7.82 -3.61
C VAL A 71 -5.54 -8.10 -3.61
N GLN A 72 -6.33 -7.21 -3.02
CA GLN A 72 -7.77 -7.33 -2.94
C GLN A 72 -8.44 -5.94 -2.78
N GLY A 73 -9.66 -5.80 -3.28
CA GLY A 73 -10.50 -4.62 -3.05
C GLY A 73 -10.50 -3.65 -4.23
N ASN A 74 -10.76 -2.36 -3.94
CA ASN A 74 -10.98 -1.36 -4.98
C ASN A 74 -9.74 -0.48 -5.21
N ALA A 75 -9.04 -0.74 -6.32
CA ALA A 75 -7.86 0.03 -6.74
C ALA A 75 -8.12 1.54 -6.87
N GLU A 76 -9.34 1.96 -7.21
CA GLU A 76 -9.69 3.39 -7.35
C GLU A 76 -9.65 4.16 -6.02
N LEU A 77 -9.60 3.47 -4.88
CA LEU A 77 -9.47 4.11 -3.57
C LEU A 77 -8.04 4.59 -3.30
N ILE A 78 -7.04 4.00 -3.95
CA ILE A 78 -5.63 4.32 -3.78
C ILE A 78 -5.33 5.78 -4.19
N PRO A 79 -5.68 6.24 -5.40
CA PRO A 79 -5.46 7.65 -5.77
C PRO A 79 -6.28 8.62 -4.91
N LYS A 80 -7.48 8.22 -4.45
CA LYS A 80 -8.32 9.05 -3.57
C LYS A 80 -7.66 9.24 -2.19
N ALA A 81 -7.14 8.16 -1.62
CA ALA A 81 -6.45 8.19 -0.33
C ALA A 81 -5.09 8.90 -0.43
N ALA A 82 -4.30 8.64 -1.48
CA ALA A 82 -3.03 9.31 -1.74
C ALA A 82 -3.22 10.82 -1.88
N ARG A 83 -4.24 11.26 -2.63
CA ARG A 83 -4.61 12.67 -2.74
C ARG A 83 -5.00 13.29 -1.40
N ALA A 84 -5.83 12.61 -0.60
CA ALA A 84 -6.27 13.11 0.70
C ALA A 84 -5.09 13.28 1.67
N LEU A 85 -4.10 12.39 1.61
CA LEU A 85 -2.88 12.43 2.40
C LEU A 85 -1.79 13.33 1.79
N ARG A 86 -2.07 14.00 0.67
CA ARG A 86 -1.15 14.91 -0.04
C ARG A 86 0.16 14.23 -0.48
N PHE A 87 0.09 13.00 -0.98
CA PHE A 87 1.21 12.40 -1.69
C PHE A 87 1.65 13.30 -2.84
N LYS A 88 2.95 13.34 -3.13
CA LYS A 88 3.54 14.16 -4.19
C LYS A 88 3.08 13.68 -5.56
N SER A 89 3.13 12.37 -5.78
CA SER A 89 2.65 11.73 -7.01
C SER A 89 2.21 10.28 -6.73
N TRP A 90 1.40 9.72 -7.63
CA TRP A 90 1.01 8.32 -7.62
C TRP A 90 0.76 7.84 -9.06
N THR A 91 1.16 6.60 -9.34
CA THR A 91 0.88 5.90 -10.60
C THR A 91 0.02 4.66 -10.32
N ALA A 92 -0.15 3.81 -11.33
CA ALA A 92 -0.84 2.52 -11.18
C ALA A 92 -0.13 1.56 -10.21
N ASP A 93 1.16 1.75 -9.95
CA ASP A 93 2.03 0.82 -9.24
C ASP A 93 3.06 1.51 -8.33
N GLN A 94 3.03 2.83 -8.19
CA GLN A 94 4.00 3.59 -7.42
C GLN A 94 3.34 4.71 -6.61
N LEU A 95 3.90 4.98 -5.43
CA LEU A 95 3.55 6.10 -4.56
C LEU A 95 4.80 6.92 -4.26
N GLU A 96 4.68 8.24 -4.34
CA GLU A 96 5.75 9.18 -3.97
C GLU A 96 5.25 10.15 -2.88
N VAL A 97 6.00 10.23 -1.79
CA VAL A 97 5.76 11.16 -0.69
C VAL A 97 6.58 12.44 -0.88
N ASN A 98 6.15 13.55 -0.29
CA ASN A 98 6.96 14.77 -0.28
C ASN A 98 8.24 14.53 0.53
N SER A 99 9.32 15.16 0.07
CA SER A 99 10.59 15.31 0.78
C SER A 99 10.52 16.40 1.84
#